data_AF-A0A498NRL5-F1
#
_entry.id   AF-A0A498NRL5-F1
#
_cell.length_a   1.000
_cell.length_b   1.000
_cell.length_c   1.000
_cell.angle_alpha   90.00
_cell.angle_beta   90.00
_cell.angle_gamma   90.00
#
_symmetry.space_group_name_H-M   'P 1'
#
loop_
_entity.id
_entity.type
_entity.pdbx_description
1 polymer ?
#
loop_
_entity_poly.entity_id
_entity_poly.type
_entity_poly.pdbx_seq_one_letter_code
_entity_poly.pdbx_strand_id
1 'polypeptide(L)'
;MSTIVTEHIVKDVGESWFTVKVDGTKDPTGSENVSIVLRYVDQNCSVKERLLSMLTTDKCDALSLSNMVLEELADVGLDTGKILSQCYDGASVMSGREGGMQKLIQNKLNSEVPYIHCFNHQLHLAIVHAVSSESAVEDFFDVCNALYKFLRKPTVAAQYKGQKLKRLLDQRWTGHLDTVSVVLKSHNTLVEFLNEIATTRKGADKKKKAVGLHKAITEPAFKFLSCVMYKVLGLTDPPNRMLQAEQTNLMTAVQLIRSASSCIESLRSDAEFAKLWAESIKSSDDAVPTAPKRQRQASKSLQDYIVNESVGQRESNIEQECKRLFFNIIDSILGEMSVRFSECNSQYMSALDALDPGSKNFLDAGKVKPLLDLRNTEMVESQFTVARQFWQTLCTDQDEKMTLVKLLVVFGHPEQELWLV
;
A
#
# COMPACT_ATOMS: atom_id res chain seq x y z
N MET A 1 -14.92 -15.01 -20.62
CA MET A 1 -14.22 -16.27 -20.23
C MET A 1 -14.87 -17.44 -20.92
N SER A 2 -14.19 -18.58 -21.09
CA SER A 2 -14.84 -19.80 -21.61
C SER A 2 -15.80 -20.34 -20.56
N THR A 3 -17.03 -20.67 -20.93
CA THR A 3 -18.05 -21.25 -20.04
C THR A 3 -17.52 -22.46 -19.27
N ILE A 4 -16.65 -23.26 -19.90
CA ILE A 4 -15.99 -24.44 -19.32
C ILE A 4 -15.14 -24.07 -18.10
N VAL A 5 -14.45 -22.91 -18.13
CA VAL A 5 -13.60 -22.47 -17.02
C VAL A 5 -14.46 -22.04 -15.83
N THR A 6 -15.54 -21.30 -16.09
CA THR A 6 -16.48 -20.88 -15.05
C THR A 6 -17.16 -22.10 -14.41
N GLU A 7 -17.66 -23.05 -15.20
CA GLU A 7 -18.22 -24.31 -14.69
C GLU A 7 -17.24 -25.09 -13.83
N HIS A 8 -15.96 -25.14 -14.22
CA HIS A 8 -14.92 -25.80 -13.43
C HIS A 8 -14.69 -25.08 -12.09
N ILE A 9 -14.64 -23.75 -12.09
CA ILE A 9 -14.51 -22.96 -10.85
C ILE A 9 -15.70 -23.22 -9.93
N VAL A 10 -16.92 -23.17 -10.44
CA VAL A 10 -18.15 -23.41 -9.64
C VAL A 10 -18.14 -24.82 -9.04
N LYS A 11 -17.74 -25.82 -9.82
CA LYS A 11 -17.60 -27.20 -9.34
C LYS A 11 -16.52 -27.34 -8.26
N ASP A 12 -15.40 -26.63 -8.42
CA ASP A 12 -14.28 -26.66 -7.47
C ASP A 12 -14.62 -25.93 -6.16
N VAL A 13 -15.43 -24.87 -6.21
CA VAL A 13 -16.01 -24.22 -5.03
C VAL A 13 -16.97 -25.17 -4.32
N GLY A 14 -17.90 -25.80 -5.05
CA GLY A 14 -18.89 -26.72 -4.49
C GLY A 14 -19.66 -26.10 -3.32
N GLU A 15 -19.60 -26.75 -2.15
CA GLU A 15 -20.28 -26.31 -0.91
C GLU A 15 -19.43 -25.41 0.00
N SER A 16 -18.20 -25.09 -0.42
CA SER A 16 -17.27 -24.29 0.37
C SER A 16 -17.74 -22.86 0.53
N TRP A 17 -17.45 -22.29 1.69
CA TRP A 17 -17.55 -20.85 1.92
C TRP A 17 -16.48 -20.13 1.10
N PHE A 18 -16.82 -18.95 0.56
CA PHE A 18 -15.91 -18.19 -0.28
C PHE A 18 -15.91 -16.69 0.05
N THR A 19 -14.79 -16.05 -0.24
CA THR A 19 -14.65 -14.59 -0.19
C THR A 19 -14.76 -14.02 -1.59
N VAL A 20 -15.55 -12.96 -1.74
CA VAL A 20 -15.68 -12.23 -2.99
C VAL A 20 -14.73 -11.03 -2.97
N LYS A 21 -13.80 -11.01 -3.92
CA LYS A 21 -12.90 -9.88 -4.17
C LYS A 21 -13.40 -9.15 -5.40
N VAL A 22 -13.56 -7.83 -5.30
CA VAL A 22 -14.01 -6.99 -6.42
C VAL A 22 -12.95 -5.92 -6.68
N ASP A 23 -12.53 -5.78 -7.93
CA ASP A 23 -11.62 -4.71 -8.34
C ASP A 23 -12.10 -4.06 -9.62
N GLY A 24 -12.08 -2.74 -9.67
CA GLY A 24 -12.64 -1.93 -10.74
C GLY A 24 -11.57 -1.09 -11.42
N THR A 25 -11.62 -1.00 -12.75
CA THR A 25 -10.80 -0.02 -13.47
C THR A 25 -11.56 0.61 -14.63
N LYS A 26 -11.43 1.94 -14.76
CA LYS A 26 -11.96 2.69 -15.89
C LYS A 26 -11.12 2.47 -17.14
N ASP A 27 -11.78 2.12 -18.23
CA ASP A 27 -11.16 2.09 -19.55
C ASP A 27 -11.11 3.50 -20.19
N PRO A 28 -10.42 3.65 -21.34
CA PRO A 28 -10.35 4.93 -22.05
C PRO A 28 -11.69 5.45 -22.58
N THR A 29 -12.73 4.61 -22.66
CA THR A 29 -14.07 5.03 -23.09
C THR A 29 -14.90 5.61 -21.93
N GLY A 30 -14.43 5.43 -20.70
CA GLY A 30 -15.05 5.95 -19.47
C GLY A 30 -15.90 4.91 -18.74
N SER A 31 -16.09 3.73 -19.32
CA SER A 31 -16.78 2.60 -18.71
C SER A 31 -15.90 1.92 -17.64
N GLU A 32 -16.54 1.41 -16.59
CA GLU A 32 -15.89 0.70 -15.50
C GLU A 32 -15.84 -0.79 -15.83
N ASN A 33 -14.65 -1.38 -15.77
CA ASN A 33 -14.46 -2.82 -15.90
C ASN A 33 -14.24 -3.39 -14.50
N VAL A 34 -15.22 -4.18 -14.06
CA VAL A 34 -15.29 -4.79 -12.73
C VAL A 34 -14.89 -6.25 -12.83
N SER A 35 -13.83 -6.62 -12.12
CA SER A 35 -13.40 -8.01 -11.98
C SER A 35 -13.97 -8.61 -10.70
N ILE A 36 -14.51 -9.81 -10.80
CA ILE A 36 -15.00 -10.59 -9.66
C ILE A 36 -14.08 -11.80 -9.50
N VAL A 37 -13.41 -11.86 -8.37
CA VAL A 37 -12.47 -12.92 -8.01
C VAL A 37 -12.96 -13.64 -6.78
N LEU A 38 -12.95 -14.96 -6.80
CA LEU A 38 -13.32 -15.80 -5.67
C LEU A 38 -12.07 -16.32 -4.99
N ARG A 39 -12.08 -16.28 -3.66
CA ARG A 39 -11.08 -16.96 -2.83
C ARG A 39 -11.76 -17.96 -1.91
N TYR A 40 -11.40 -19.24 -2.04
CA TYR A 40 -12.05 -20.34 -1.34
C TYR A 40 -11.04 -21.45 -1.01
N VAL A 41 -11.49 -22.46 -0.27
CA VAL A 41 -10.72 -23.66 0.03
C VAL A 41 -11.32 -24.82 -0.76
N ASP A 42 -10.49 -25.49 -1.56
CA ASP A 42 -10.91 -26.65 -2.34
C ASP A 42 -11.05 -27.92 -1.47
N GLN A 43 -11.49 -29.02 -2.10
CA GLN A 43 -11.63 -30.32 -1.43
C GLN A 43 -10.31 -30.90 -0.90
N ASN A 44 -9.16 -30.41 -1.38
CA ASN A 44 -7.83 -30.81 -0.92
C ASN A 44 -7.29 -29.88 0.17
N CYS A 45 -8.16 -29.10 0.84
CA CYS A 45 -7.80 -28.12 1.85
C CYS A 45 -6.79 -27.06 1.36
N SER A 46 -6.77 -26.78 0.04
CA SER A 46 -5.89 -25.81 -0.58
C SER A 46 -6.63 -24.52 -0.87
N VAL A 47 -6.03 -23.40 -0.50
CA VAL A 47 -6.55 -22.07 -0.83
C VAL A 47 -6.41 -21.85 -2.34
N LYS A 48 -7.51 -21.47 -2.99
CA LYS A 48 -7.56 -21.09 -4.41
C LYS A 48 -8.02 -19.67 -4.55
N GLU A 49 -7.41 -18.94 -5.48
CA GLU A 49 -7.93 -17.67 -5.97
C GLU A 49 -8.25 -17.79 -7.47
N ARG A 50 -9.48 -17.48 -7.88
CA ARG A 50 -9.95 -17.66 -9.26
C ARG A 50 -10.74 -16.45 -9.73
N LEU A 51 -10.36 -15.91 -10.89
CA LEU A 51 -11.15 -14.91 -11.59
C LEU A 51 -12.40 -15.58 -12.14
N LEU A 52 -13.57 -15.15 -11.67
CA LEU A 52 -14.87 -15.68 -12.06
C LEU A 52 -15.38 -14.98 -13.33
N SER A 53 -15.39 -13.65 -13.30
CA SER A 53 -15.91 -12.83 -14.40
C SER A 53 -15.23 -11.46 -14.47
N MET A 54 -15.33 -10.85 -15.65
CA MET A 54 -15.03 -9.45 -15.89
C MET A 54 -16.24 -8.83 -16.57
N LEU A 55 -16.84 -7.86 -15.91
CA LEU A 55 -18.08 -7.21 -16.32
C LEU A 55 -17.79 -5.75 -16.63
N THR A 56 -18.44 -5.20 -17.65
CA THR A 56 -18.30 -3.79 -18.04
C THR A 56 -19.61 -3.07 -17.75
N THR A 57 -19.54 -1.91 -17.12
CA THR A 57 -20.70 -1.09 -16.79
C THR A 57 -20.41 0.40 -16.92
N ASP A 58 -21.44 1.15 -17.31
CA ASP A 58 -21.43 2.61 -17.26
C ASP A 58 -21.99 3.15 -15.93
N LYS A 59 -22.58 2.26 -15.11
CA LYS A 59 -23.16 2.59 -13.81
C LYS A 59 -22.20 2.18 -12.69
N CYS A 60 -21.63 3.18 -12.03
CA CYS A 60 -20.71 3.02 -10.90
C CYS A 60 -21.36 3.37 -9.55
N ASP A 61 -22.67 3.23 -9.41
CA ASP A 61 -23.35 3.42 -8.12
C ASP A 61 -23.38 2.11 -7.32
N ALA A 62 -23.50 2.25 -6.00
CA ALA A 62 -23.39 1.13 -5.06
C ALA A 62 -24.48 0.06 -5.29
N LEU A 63 -25.67 0.47 -5.70
CA LEU A 63 -26.80 -0.44 -5.95
C LEU A 63 -26.55 -1.26 -7.21
N SER A 64 -26.15 -0.61 -8.32
CA SER A 64 -25.82 -1.29 -9.56
C SER A 64 -24.68 -2.30 -9.39
N LEU A 65 -23.61 -1.91 -8.66
CA LEU A 65 -22.47 -2.80 -8.41
C LEU A 65 -22.82 -3.98 -7.50
N SER A 66 -23.59 -3.74 -6.42
CA SER A 66 -24.05 -4.83 -5.54
C SER A 66 -24.97 -5.82 -6.26
N ASN A 67 -25.89 -5.34 -7.09
CA ASN A 67 -26.75 -6.20 -7.92
C ASN A 67 -25.92 -7.03 -8.88
N MET A 68 -25.05 -6.37 -9.64
CA MET A 68 -24.20 -7.04 -10.63
C MET A 68 -23.40 -8.19 -10.02
N VAL A 69 -22.77 -7.98 -8.86
CA VAL A 69 -22.00 -9.06 -8.21
C VAL A 69 -22.89 -10.21 -7.78
N LEU A 70 -24.05 -9.94 -7.18
CA LEU A 70 -24.94 -11.01 -6.70
C LEU A 70 -25.65 -11.74 -7.84
N GLU A 71 -26.06 -11.03 -8.88
CA GLU A 71 -26.67 -11.58 -10.09
C GLU A 71 -25.66 -12.48 -10.82
N GLU A 72 -24.42 -12.03 -11.03
CA GLU A 72 -23.39 -12.85 -11.66
C GLU A 72 -23.11 -14.14 -10.87
N LEU A 73 -23.04 -14.06 -9.53
CA LEU A 73 -22.85 -15.26 -8.69
C LEU A 73 -24.03 -16.22 -8.80
N ALA A 74 -25.27 -15.70 -8.82
CA ALA A 74 -26.46 -16.51 -8.98
C ALA A 74 -26.57 -17.15 -10.37
N ASP A 75 -26.23 -16.40 -11.43
CA ASP A 75 -26.29 -16.85 -12.83
C ASP A 75 -25.33 -18.01 -13.11
N VAL A 76 -24.15 -18.01 -12.48
CA VAL A 76 -23.19 -19.13 -12.57
C VAL A 76 -23.53 -20.29 -11.64
N GLY A 77 -24.56 -20.16 -10.79
CA GLY A 77 -25.03 -21.21 -9.88
C GLY A 77 -24.29 -21.30 -8.54
N LEU A 78 -23.64 -20.22 -8.10
CA LEU A 78 -23.04 -20.15 -6.76
C LEU A 78 -24.06 -19.68 -5.71
N ASP A 79 -24.04 -20.33 -4.54
CA ASP A 79 -24.89 -19.94 -3.42
C ASP A 79 -24.35 -18.65 -2.76
N THR A 80 -25.06 -17.54 -2.96
CA THR A 80 -24.74 -16.26 -2.32
C THR A 80 -24.82 -16.30 -0.78
N GLY A 81 -25.51 -17.28 -0.19
CA GLY A 81 -25.52 -17.52 1.26
C GLY A 81 -24.19 -18.03 1.82
N LYS A 82 -23.30 -18.52 0.95
CA LYS A 82 -21.95 -19.02 1.30
C LYS A 82 -20.87 -17.93 1.19
N ILE A 83 -21.24 -16.68 0.94
CA ILE A 83 -20.30 -15.56 0.95
C ILE A 83 -19.87 -15.30 2.40
N LEU A 84 -18.62 -15.64 2.69
CA LEU A 84 -18.02 -15.47 4.02
C LEU A 84 -17.56 -14.04 4.28
N SER A 85 -17.00 -13.38 3.27
CA SER A 85 -16.53 -12.01 3.37
C SER A 85 -16.45 -11.34 2.00
N GLN A 86 -16.36 -10.02 2.01
CA GLN A 86 -16.25 -9.18 0.82
C GLN A 86 -15.01 -8.30 0.92
N CYS A 87 -14.25 -8.17 -0.18
CA CYS A 87 -12.98 -7.46 -0.19
C CYS A 87 -12.82 -6.59 -1.44
N TYR A 88 -12.58 -5.30 -1.26
CA TYR A 88 -12.40 -4.32 -2.35
C TYR A 88 -11.77 -3.02 -1.82
N ASP A 89 -11.65 -2.02 -2.69
CA ASP A 89 -11.08 -0.72 -2.34
C ASP A 89 -11.99 0.13 -1.42
N GLY A 90 -11.41 1.18 -0.87
CA GLY A 90 -12.07 2.10 0.06
C GLY A 90 -12.87 3.21 -0.62
N ALA A 91 -13.26 3.06 -1.90
CA ALA A 91 -14.10 4.05 -2.55
C ALA A 91 -15.45 4.14 -1.81
N SER A 92 -15.98 5.35 -1.60
CA SER A 92 -17.20 5.54 -0.80
C SER A 92 -18.42 4.76 -1.33
N VAL A 93 -18.49 4.58 -2.65
CA VAL A 93 -19.49 3.73 -3.34
C VAL A 93 -19.40 2.28 -2.86
N MET A 94 -18.20 1.78 -2.64
CA MET A 94 -17.94 0.40 -2.26
C MET A 94 -18.00 0.24 -0.73
N SER A 95 -17.21 1.04 -0.01
CA SER A 95 -16.96 0.92 1.42
C SER A 95 -17.84 1.83 2.30
N GLY A 96 -18.88 2.47 1.76
CA GLY A 96 -19.81 3.29 2.56
C GLY A 96 -20.54 2.45 3.61
N ARG A 97 -20.56 2.91 4.87
CA ARG A 97 -21.14 2.15 6.00
C ARG A 97 -22.67 2.02 5.95
N GLU A 98 -23.35 2.97 5.32
CA GLU A 98 -24.82 3.01 5.27
C GLU A 98 -25.38 2.74 3.87
N GLY A 99 -24.78 3.32 2.84
CA GLY A 99 -25.24 3.22 1.45
C GLY A 99 -24.20 2.66 0.47
N GLY A 100 -23.06 2.17 0.97
CA GLY A 100 -22.06 1.55 0.13
C GLY A 100 -22.42 0.10 -0.22
N MET A 101 -21.76 -0.44 -1.24
CA MET A 101 -21.89 -1.84 -1.66
C MET A 101 -21.75 -2.79 -0.48
N GLN A 102 -20.86 -2.50 0.47
CA GLN A 102 -20.67 -3.36 1.65
C GLN A 102 -21.94 -3.57 2.45
N LYS A 103 -22.70 -2.49 2.65
CA LYS A 103 -23.92 -2.53 3.44
C LYS A 103 -25.06 -3.11 2.63
N LEU A 104 -25.11 -2.81 1.33
CA LEU A 104 -26.13 -3.32 0.42
C LEU A 104 -26.06 -4.84 0.25
N ILE A 105 -24.86 -5.41 0.11
CA ILE A 105 -24.68 -6.87 0.05
C ILE A 105 -25.20 -7.53 1.33
N GLN A 106 -24.79 -7.04 2.51
CA GLN A 106 -25.26 -7.58 3.78
C GLN A 106 -26.79 -7.51 3.92
N ASN A 107 -27.38 -6.37 3.57
CA ASN A 107 -28.84 -6.18 3.65
C ASN A 107 -29.59 -7.13 2.69
N LYS A 108 -29.08 -7.34 1.48
CA LYS A 108 -29.70 -8.23 0.47
C LYS A 108 -29.63 -9.69 0.88
N LEU A 109 -28.53 -10.10 1.52
CA LEU A 109 -28.32 -11.47 1.98
C LEU A 109 -28.93 -11.73 3.36
N ASN A 110 -29.39 -10.68 4.06
CA ASN A 110 -29.84 -10.75 5.45
C ASN A 110 -28.84 -11.51 6.35
N SER A 111 -27.55 -11.27 6.12
CA SER A 111 -26.45 -11.95 6.79
C SER A 111 -25.28 -10.99 6.99
N GLU A 112 -24.49 -11.24 8.05
CA GLU A 112 -23.26 -10.50 8.28
C GLU A 112 -22.17 -11.01 7.34
N VAL A 113 -21.76 -10.15 6.41
CA VAL A 113 -20.68 -10.40 5.44
C VAL A 113 -19.61 -9.32 5.64
N PRO A 114 -18.57 -9.61 6.45
CA PRO A 114 -17.56 -8.63 6.80
C PRO A 114 -16.87 -8.05 5.57
N TYR A 115 -16.75 -6.73 5.56
CA TYR A 115 -15.98 -6.02 4.57
C TYR A 115 -14.52 -5.88 5.00
N ILE A 116 -13.62 -6.35 4.14
CA ILE A 116 -12.18 -6.19 4.28
C ILE A 116 -11.72 -5.15 3.27
N HIS A 117 -11.30 -3.98 3.75
CA HIS A 117 -10.63 -3.01 2.90
C HIS A 117 -9.30 -3.60 2.42
N CYS A 118 -9.06 -3.56 1.11
CA CYS A 118 -7.81 -3.98 0.50
C CYS A 118 -6.58 -3.35 1.20
N PHE A 119 -5.80 -4.16 1.93
CA PHE A 119 -4.63 -3.69 2.67
C PHE A 119 -3.56 -3.09 1.75
N ASN A 120 -3.43 -3.59 0.53
CA ASN A 120 -2.51 -3.02 -0.44
C ASN A 120 -2.93 -1.60 -0.84
N HIS A 121 -4.24 -1.38 -1.04
CA HIS A 121 -4.79 -0.05 -1.29
C HIS A 121 -4.61 0.87 -0.06
N GLN A 122 -4.87 0.37 1.15
CA GLN A 122 -4.65 1.14 2.38
C GLN A 122 -3.19 1.54 2.58
N LEU A 123 -2.24 0.61 2.35
CA LEU A 123 -0.80 0.89 2.43
C LEU A 123 -0.42 1.95 1.41
N HIS A 124 -0.90 1.81 0.17
CA HIS A 124 -0.66 2.80 -0.88
C HIS A 124 -1.19 4.18 -0.49
N LEU A 125 -2.44 4.28 -0.01
CA LEU A 125 -3.02 5.55 0.43
C LEU A 125 -2.26 6.15 1.61
N ALA A 126 -1.78 5.34 2.55
CA ALA A 126 -1.00 5.82 3.70
C ALA A 126 0.25 6.58 3.24
N ILE A 127 0.97 6.03 2.26
CA ILE A 127 2.17 6.65 1.70
C ILE A 127 1.81 7.90 0.88
N VAL A 128 0.81 7.82 0.00
CA VAL A 128 0.41 8.95 -0.85
C VAL A 128 -0.04 10.14 -0.01
N HIS A 129 -0.92 9.91 0.97
CA HIS A 129 -1.46 10.98 1.81
C HIS A 129 -0.39 11.61 2.69
N ALA A 130 0.49 10.79 3.29
CA ALA A 130 1.58 11.28 4.11
C ALA A 130 2.63 12.06 3.30
N VAL A 131 2.82 11.72 2.02
CA VAL A 131 3.73 12.47 1.15
C VAL A 131 3.07 13.75 0.63
N SER A 132 1.80 13.69 0.30
CA SER A 132 1.04 14.86 -0.19
C SER A 132 0.76 15.90 0.90
N SER A 133 0.97 15.57 2.17
CA SER A 133 0.85 16.53 3.27
C SER A 133 2.07 17.46 3.41
N GLU A 134 3.21 17.13 2.79
CA GLU A 134 4.44 17.92 2.85
C GLU A 134 4.79 18.47 1.46
N SER A 135 4.58 19.78 1.29
CA SER A 135 4.80 20.50 0.03
C SER A 135 6.18 20.28 -0.60
N ALA A 136 7.24 20.14 0.22
CA ALA A 136 8.58 19.90 -0.29
C ALA A 136 8.72 18.54 -1.01
N VAL A 137 7.95 17.53 -0.59
CA VAL A 137 7.96 16.21 -1.24
C VAL A 137 7.10 16.22 -2.51
N GLU A 138 6.00 16.97 -2.52
CA GLU A 138 5.21 17.22 -3.73
C GLU A 138 6.07 17.92 -4.80
N ASP A 139 6.75 19.02 -4.43
CA ASP A 139 7.69 19.74 -5.29
C ASP A 139 8.79 18.82 -5.84
N PHE A 140 9.32 17.92 -4.98
CA PHE A 140 10.31 16.92 -5.39
C PHE A 140 9.78 16.01 -6.51
N PHE A 141 8.57 15.44 -6.35
CA PHE A 141 7.99 14.57 -7.37
C PHE A 141 7.56 15.33 -8.63
N ASP A 142 7.18 16.60 -8.50
CA ASP A 142 6.93 17.49 -9.64
C ASP A 142 8.19 17.73 -10.47
N VAL A 143 9.34 17.91 -9.82
CA VAL A 143 10.64 17.98 -10.51
C VAL A 143 10.96 16.65 -11.19
N CYS A 144 10.73 15.50 -10.54
CA CYS A 144 10.89 14.18 -11.17
C CYS A 144 10.01 14.01 -12.42
N ASN A 145 8.74 14.44 -12.35
CA ASN A 145 7.79 14.37 -13.46
C ASN A 145 8.19 15.34 -14.60
N ALA A 146 8.65 16.55 -14.25
CA ALA A 146 9.17 17.52 -15.21
C ALA A 146 10.42 16.99 -15.93
N LEU A 147 11.32 16.32 -15.19
CA LEU A 147 12.50 15.66 -15.74
C LEU A 147 12.10 14.53 -16.70
N TYR A 148 11.17 13.66 -16.29
CA TYR A 148 10.61 12.61 -17.15
C TYR A 148 10.05 13.18 -18.47
N LYS A 149 9.18 14.19 -18.38
CA LYS A 149 8.58 14.86 -19.54
C LYS A 149 9.64 15.50 -20.44
N PHE A 150 10.71 16.04 -19.86
CA PHE A 150 11.80 16.66 -20.60
C PHE A 150 12.63 15.61 -21.36
N LEU A 151 13.06 14.54 -20.69
CA LEU A 151 13.85 13.46 -21.29
C LEU A 151 13.09 12.71 -22.38
N ARG A 152 11.76 12.59 -22.27
CA ARG A 152 10.92 11.89 -23.26
C ARG A 152 10.76 12.65 -24.58
N LYS A 153 11.09 13.95 -24.64
CA LYS A 153 11.00 14.73 -25.89
C LYS A 153 11.90 14.08 -26.95
N PRO A 154 11.43 13.79 -28.18
CA PRO A 154 12.21 13.05 -29.17
C PRO A 154 13.62 13.59 -29.41
N THR A 155 13.75 14.93 -29.48
CA THR A 155 15.05 15.59 -29.69
C THR A 155 16.01 15.50 -28.50
N VAL A 156 15.49 15.33 -27.28
CA VAL A 156 16.27 15.19 -26.05
C VAL A 156 16.58 13.71 -25.83
N ALA A 157 15.59 12.84 -26.01
CA ALA A 157 15.72 11.39 -25.93
C ALA A 157 16.80 10.84 -26.87
N ALA A 158 16.94 11.42 -28.07
CA ALA A 158 17.99 11.04 -29.02
C ALA A 158 19.42 11.35 -28.53
N GLN A 159 19.58 12.28 -27.59
CA GLN A 159 20.87 12.71 -27.06
C GLN A 159 21.17 12.07 -25.69
N TYR A 160 20.13 11.74 -24.93
CA TYR A 160 20.26 11.16 -23.60
C TYR A 160 20.65 9.68 -23.66
N LYS A 161 21.82 9.34 -23.09
CA LYS A 161 22.35 7.96 -23.03
C LYS A 161 22.17 7.27 -21.68
N GLY A 162 21.51 7.92 -20.72
CA GLY A 162 21.29 7.39 -19.37
C GLY A 162 20.05 6.50 -19.26
N GLN A 163 19.75 6.07 -18.03
CA GLN A 163 18.58 5.24 -17.75
C GLN A 163 17.27 6.02 -17.91
N LYS A 164 16.27 5.39 -18.54
CA LYS A 164 14.98 6.04 -18.79
C LYS A 164 14.16 6.13 -17.51
N LEU A 165 13.71 7.33 -17.18
CA LEU A 165 12.72 7.55 -16.12
C LEU A 165 11.37 6.95 -16.53
N LYS A 166 10.66 6.39 -15.55
CA LYS A 166 9.28 5.93 -15.72
C LYS A 166 8.32 7.10 -15.55
N ARG A 167 7.12 6.96 -16.13
CA ARG A 167 6.03 7.89 -15.88
C ARG A 167 5.53 7.68 -14.46
N LEU A 168 5.50 8.75 -13.67
CA LEU A 168 4.76 8.76 -12.41
C LEU A 168 3.26 8.79 -12.73
N LEU A 169 2.52 7.85 -12.15
CA LEU A 169 1.07 7.79 -12.21
C LEU A 169 0.54 8.15 -10.83
N ASP A 170 -0.22 9.23 -10.74
CA ASP A 170 -0.75 9.75 -9.47
C ASP A 170 -1.58 8.69 -8.72
N GLN A 171 -2.27 7.82 -9.47
CA GLN A 171 -3.11 6.75 -8.92
C GLN A 171 -2.36 5.46 -8.54
N ARG A 172 -1.05 5.34 -8.81
CA ARG A 172 -0.26 4.12 -8.56
C ARG A 172 1.16 4.46 -8.13
N TRP A 173 1.38 4.45 -6.81
CA TRP A 173 2.67 4.80 -6.22
C TRP A 173 3.80 3.82 -6.58
N THR A 174 3.46 2.65 -7.12
CA THR A 174 4.39 1.58 -7.50
C THR A 174 5.52 2.03 -8.42
N GLY A 175 5.32 3.06 -9.26
CA GLY A 175 6.36 3.62 -10.12
C GLY A 175 7.33 4.61 -9.46
N HIS A 176 7.07 5.03 -8.21
CA HIS A 176 7.85 6.08 -7.54
C HIS A 176 9.22 5.57 -7.09
N LEU A 177 9.29 4.36 -6.51
CA LEU A 177 10.56 3.76 -6.10
C LEU A 177 11.53 3.62 -7.29
N ASP A 178 11.04 3.11 -8.42
CA ASP A 178 11.85 2.97 -9.64
C ASP A 178 12.35 4.33 -10.14
N THR A 179 11.49 5.35 -10.13
CA THR A 179 11.83 6.71 -10.56
C THR A 179 12.91 7.30 -9.67
N VAL A 180 12.74 7.23 -8.35
CA VAL A 180 13.73 7.74 -7.39
C VAL A 180 15.04 6.95 -7.50
N SER A 181 14.98 5.62 -7.71
CA SER A 181 16.16 4.78 -7.93
C SER A 181 16.95 5.22 -9.16
N VAL A 182 16.28 5.50 -10.29
CA VAL A 182 16.92 6.00 -11.51
C VAL A 182 17.53 7.38 -11.30
N VAL A 183 16.82 8.29 -10.61
CA VAL A 183 17.33 9.63 -10.28
C VAL A 183 18.60 9.55 -9.44
N LEU A 184 18.63 8.71 -8.41
CA LEU A 184 19.82 8.52 -7.56
C LEU A 184 20.98 7.90 -8.34
N LYS A 185 20.73 6.81 -9.07
CA LYS A 185 21.78 6.09 -9.81
C LYS A 185 22.35 6.88 -10.98
N SER A 186 21.52 7.71 -11.61
CA SER A 186 21.89 8.49 -12.80
C SER A 186 22.11 9.97 -12.48
N HIS A 187 22.25 10.36 -11.20
CA HIS A 187 22.29 11.76 -10.79
C HIS A 187 23.35 12.57 -11.55
N ASN A 188 24.60 12.10 -11.52
CA ASN A 188 25.72 12.78 -12.21
C ASN A 188 25.46 12.89 -13.72
N THR A 189 25.02 11.80 -14.36
CA THR A 189 24.69 11.80 -15.80
C THR A 189 23.56 12.77 -16.13
N LEU A 190 22.56 12.90 -15.26
CA LEU A 190 21.46 13.86 -15.43
C LEU A 190 21.96 15.30 -15.29
N VAL A 191 22.81 15.58 -14.30
CA VAL A 191 23.42 16.91 -14.10
C VAL A 191 24.27 17.31 -15.30
N GLU A 192 25.20 16.45 -15.72
CA GLU A 192 26.07 16.66 -16.88
C GLU A 192 25.24 16.92 -18.15
N PHE A 193 24.28 16.06 -18.44
CA PHE A 193 23.43 16.17 -19.63
C PHE A 193 22.59 17.45 -19.63
N LEU A 194 22.02 17.85 -18.49
CA LEU A 194 21.26 19.09 -18.40
C LEU A 194 22.17 20.31 -18.56
N ASN A 195 23.41 20.25 -18.06
CA ASN A 195 24.40 21.30 -18.25
C ASN A 195 24.85 21.43 -19.73
N GLU A 196 25.04 20.32 -20.43
CA GLU A 196 25.32 20.30 -21.87
C GLU A 196 24.20 20.98 -22.69
N ILE A 197 22.94 20.65 -22.38
CA ILE A 197 21.81 21.30 -23.05
C ILE A 197 21.70 22.78 -22.65
N ALA A 198 21.97 23.13 -21.40
CA ALA A 198 21.94 24.51 -20.91
C ALA A 198 22.99 25.41 -21.61
N THR A 199 24.14 24.86 -21.98
CA THR A 199 25.23 25.57 -22.65
C THR A 199 25.11 25.60 -24.18
N THR A 200 24.17 24.83 -24.76
CA THR A 200 23.95 24.76 -26.20
C THR A 200 23.44 26.09 -26.80
N ARG A 201 23.90 26.41 -28.03
CA ARG A 201 23.58 27.68 -28.74
C ARG A 201 22.17 27.75 -29.37
N LYS A 202 21.50 26.61 -29.60
CA LYS A 202 20.20 26.53 -30.30
C LYS A 202 19.08 26.04 -29.38
N GLY A 203 17.87 26.57 -29.56
CA GLY A 203 16.66 26.09 -28.87
C GLY A 203 16.41 26.74 -27.51
N ALA A 204 16.04 28.02 -27.50
CA ALA A 204 15.85 28.85 -26.30
C ALA A 204 14.95 28.19 -25.23
N ASP A 205 13.82 27.58 -25.63
CA ASP A 205 12.89 26.95 -24.68
C ASP A 205 13.45 25.67 -24.05
N LYS A 206 14.22 24.88 -24.81
CA LYS A 206 14.88 23.67 -24.28
C LYS A 206 15.96 24.06 -23.29
N LYS A 207 16.74 25.08 -23.62
CA LYS A 207 17.77 25.66 -22.75
C LYS A 207 17.18 26.16 -21.43
N LYS A 208 16.13 26.99 -21.48
CA LYS A 208 15.47 27.51 -20.26
C LYS A 208 14.99 26.38 -19.34
N LYS A 209 14.35 25.34 -19.91
CA LYS A 209 13.91 24.17 -19.15
C LYS A 209 15.08 23.37 -18.58
N ALA A 210 16.14 23.16 -19.34
CA ALA A 210 17.34 22.47 -18.87
C ALA A 210 18.03 23.22 -17.72
N VAL A 211 18.16 24.55 -17.80
CA VAL A 211 18.70 25.39 -16.71
C VAL A 211 17.86 25.27 -15.43
N GLY A 212 16.52 25.34 -15.56
CA GLY A 212 15.62 25.19 -14.41
C GLY A 212 15.72 23.81 -13.76
N LEU A 213 15.69 22.75 -14.57
CA LEU A 213 15.81 21.37 -14.10
C LEU A 213 17.19 21.11 -13.48
N HIS A 214 18.27 21.59 -14.10
CA HIS A 214 19.63 21.47 -13.56
C HIS A 214 19.69 22.07 -12.17
N LYS A 215 19.23 23.32 -12.01
CA LYS A 215 19.19 23.99 -10.71
C LYS A 215 18.41 23.14 -9.70
N ALA A 216 17.20 22.71 -10.02
CA ALA A 216 16.35 21.92 -9.13
C ALA A 216 17.03 20.61 -8.66
N ILE A 217 17.63 19.83 -9.57
CA ILE A 217 18.23 18.54 -9.19
C ILE A 217 19.58 18.68 -8.46
N THR A 218 20.21 19.85 -8.54
CA THR A 218 21.45 20.17 -7.82
C THR A 218 21.21 20.75 -6.43
N GLU A 219 19.97 21.13 -6.09
CA GLU A 219 19.66 21.66 -4.76
C GLU A 219 19.86 20.58 -3.69
N PRO A 220 20.52 20.90 -2.54
CA PRO A 220 20.79 19.92 -1.50
C PRO A 220 19.52 19.24 -0.96
N ALA A 221 18.42 20.00 -0.85
CA ALA A 221 17.13 19.47 -0.43
C ALA A 221 16.58 18.41 -1.40
N PHE A 222 16.73 18.59 -2.72
CA PHE A 222 16.32 17.60 -3.71
C PHE A 222 17.11 16.30 -3.57
N LYS A 223 18.44 16.39 -3.41
CA LYS A 223 19.30 15.22 -3.18
C LYS A 223 18.92 14.51 -1.89
N PHE A 224 18.75 15.24 -0.80
CA PHE A 224 18.35 14.68 0.49
C PHE A 224 16.99 13.97 0.40
N LEU A 225 15.97 14.63 -0.16
CA LEU A 225 14.65 14.04 -0.36
C LEU A 225 14.70 12.80 -1.25
N SER A 226 15.57 12.78 -2.27
CA SER A 226 15.76 11.57 -3.08
C SER A 226 16.27 10.38 -2.26
N CYS A 227 17.21 10.60 -1.32
CA CYS A 227 17.68 9.56 -0.41
C CYS A 227 16.58 9.11 0.56
N VAL A 228 15.87 10.05 1.19
CA VAL A 228 14.76 9.76 2.13
C VAL A 228 13.67 8.97 1.43
N MET A 229 13.18 9.44 0.28
CA MET A 229 12.12 8.76 -0.46
C MET A 229 12.58 7.39 -0.96
N TYR A 230 13.82 7.24 -1.42
CA TYR A 230 14.34 5.92 -1.79
C TYR A 230 14.31 4.94 -0.62
N LYS A 231 14.72 5.40 0.57
CA LYS A 231 14.76 4.57 1.78
C LYS A 231 13.34 4.17 2.22
N VAL A 232 12.44 5.15 2.37
CA VAL A 232 11.04 4.93 2.77
C VAL A 232 10.35 4.01 1.78
N LEU A 233 10.41 4.32 0.48
CA LEU A 233 9.74 3.52 -0.54
C LEU A 233 10.34 2.11 -0.65
N GLY A 234 11.64 1.98 -0.46
CA GLY A 234 12.33 0.68 -0.40
C GLY A 234 11.87 -0.20 0.77
N LEU A 235 11.49 0.38 1.92
CA LEU A 235 10.91 -0.37 3.04
C LEU A 235 9.44 -0.78 2.77
N THR A 236 8.72 -0.01 1.97
CA THR A 236 7.30 -0.27 1.65
C THR A 236 7.10 -1.18 0.44
N ASP A 237 8.09 -1.35 -0.44
CA ASP A 237 7.96 -2.19 -1.65
C ASP A 237 7.80 -3.69 -1.34
N PRO A 238 8.58 -4.30 -0.43
CA PRO A 238 8.36 -5.70 -0.03
C PRO A 238 6.93 -5.97 0.48
N PRO A 239 6.37 -5.25 1.47
CA PRO A 239 5.01 -5.49 1.92
C PRO A 239 3.99 -5.23 0.80
N ASN A 240 4.15 -4.20 -0.04
CA ASN A 240 3.28 -3.97 -1.20
C ASN A 240 3.22 -5.18 -2.15
N ARG A 241 4.36 -5.80 -2.47
CA ARG A 241 4.39 -7.01 -3.31
C ARG A 241 3.80 -8.23 -2.60
N MET A 242 4.15 -8.42 -1.34
CA MET A 242 3.71 -9.59 -0.57
C MET A 242 2.20 -9.55 -0.31
N LEU A 243 1.60 -8.38 -0.06
CA LEU A 243 0.15 -8.23 0.11
C LEU A 243 -0.66 -8.62 -1.13
N GLN A 244 -0.05 -8.56 -2.31
CA GLN A 244 -0.69 -8.92 -3.58
C GLN A 244 -0.49 -10.40 -3.97
N ALA A 245 0.33 -11.14 -3.22
CA ALA A 245 0.61 -12.53 -3.55
C ALA A 245 -0.56 -13.46 -3.19
N GLU A 246 -0.86 -14.44 -4.04
CA GLU A 246 -2.01 -15.36 -3.89
C GLU A 246 -1.98 -16.12 -2.54
N GLN A 247 -0.78 -16.52 -2.10
CA GLN A 247 -0.57 -17.24 -0.85
C GLN A 247 -0.75 -16.38 0.42
N THR A 248 -0.80 -15.06 0.29
CA THR A 248 -0.88 -14.17 1.46
C THR A 248 -2.29 -14.23 2.04
N ASN A 249 -2.37 -14.68 3.29
CA ASN A 249 -3.60 -14.66 4.08
C ASN A 249 -3.65 -13.41 4.96
N LEU A 250 -4.79 -13.19 5.61
CA LEU A 250 -5.05 -11.98 6.37
C LEU A 250 -4.11 -11.81 7.59
N MET A 251 -3.73 -12.90 8.26
CA MET A 251 -2.80 -12.87 9.39
C MET A 251 -1.39 -12.50 8.95
N THR A 252 -0.89 -13.11 7.88
CA THR A 252 0.38 -12.74 7.27
C THR A 252 0.36 -11.28 6.82
N ALA A 253 -0.75 -10.82 6.25
CA ALA A 253 -0.92 -9.43 5.83
C ALA A 253 -0.81 -8.45 7.02
N VAL A 254 -1.46 -8.73 8.16
CA VAL A 254 -1.32 -7.93 9.39
C VAL A 254 0.11 -7.92 9.91
N GLN A 255 0.77 -9.07 9.94
CA GLN A 255 2.17 -9.16 10.35
C GLN A 255 3.08 -8.34 9.44
N LEU A 256 2.88 -8.40 8.12
CA LEU A 256 3.64 -7.61 7.15
C LEU A 256 3.47 -6.11 7.39
N ILE A 257 2.25 -5.63 7.63
CA ILE A 257 2.01 -4.22 7.95
C ILE A 257 2.70 -3.82 9.24
N ARG A 258 2.60 -4.63 10.31
CA ARG A 258 3.28 -4.35 11.59
C ARG A 258 4.80 -4.31 11.43
N SER A 259 5.38 -5.25 10.68
CA SER A 259 6.80 -5.26 10.38
C SER A 259 7.21 -4.04 9.56
N ALA A 260 6.41 -3.65 8.56
CA ALA A 260 6.66 -2.45 7.76
C ALA A 260 6.63 -1.18 8.62
N SER A 261 5.64 -1.04 9.51
CA SER A 261 5.56 0.07 10.47
C SER A 261 6.80 0.12 11.37
N SER A 262 7.23 -1.02 11.91
CA SER A 262 8.42 -1.09 12.77
C SER A 262 9.71 -0.73 12.01
N CYS A 263 9.84 -1.17 10.76
CA CYS A 263 10.95 -0.78 9.90
C CYS A 263 10.97 0.74 9.64
N ILE A 264 9.82 1.36 9.37
CA ILE A 264 9.71 2.81 9.16
C ILE A 264 10.00 3.56 10.46
N GLU A 265 9.49 3.08 11.60
CA GLU A 265 9.76 3.64 12.93
C GLU A 265 11.26 3.62 13.27
N SER A 266 11.98 2.56 12.87
CA SER A 266 13.44 2.50 13.05
C SER A 266 14.20 3.61 12.31
N LEU A 267 13.63 4.19 11.26
CA LEU A 267 14.22 5.35 10.58
C LEU A 267 14.18 6.60 11.44
N ARG A 268 13.25 6.68 12.41
CA ARG A 268 12.98 7.86 13.22
C ARG A 268 14.06 8.10 14.28
N SER A 269 15.31 8.30 13.85
CA SER A 269 16.45 8.57 14.72
C SER A 269 17.39 9.61 14.13
N ASP A 270 18.09 10.34 15.01
CA ASP A 270 19.13 11.29 14.60
C ASP A 270 20.28 10.60 13.85
N ALA A 271 20.58 9.34 14.18
CA ALA A 271 21.63 8.56 13.54
C ALA A 271 21.30 8.25 12.07
N GLU A 272 20.07 7.81 11.78
CA GLU A 272 19.63 7.56 10.40
C GLU A 272 19.53 8.87 9.61
N PHE A 273 19.09 9.97 10.24
CA PHE A 273 19.14 11.30 9.62
C PHE A 273 20.57 11.66 9.21
N ALA A 274 21.54 11.58 10.14
CA ALA A 274 22.92 11.95 9.88
C ALA A 274 23.55 11.12 8.75
N LYS A 275 23.18 9.83 8.67
CA LYS A 275 23.60 8.92 7.59
C LYS A 275 23.06 9.37 6.24
N LEU A 276 21.75 9.60 6.11
CA LEU A 276 21.12 10.03 4.87
C LEU A 276 21.61 11.43 4.43
N TRP A 277 21.84 12.31 5.39
CA TRP A 277 22.42 13.63 5.16
C TRP A 277 23.83 13.53 4.57
N ALA A 278 24.71 12.74 5.19
CA ALA A 278 26.06 12.51 4.70
C ALA A 278 26.08 11.87 3.29
N GLU A 279 25.19 10.91 3.02
CA GLU A 279 25.03 10.31 1.69
C GLU A 279 24.60 11.35 0.64
N SER A 280 23.69 12.27 1.00
CA SER A 280 23.23 13.33 0.08
C SER A 280 24.34 14.34 -0.27
N ILE A 281 25.27 14.60 0.65
CA ILE A 281 26.39 15.53 0.45
C ILE A 281 27.54 14.87 -0.31
N LYS A 282 27.85 13.59 -0.06
CA LYS A 282 28.96 12.85 -0.73
C LYS A 282 28.82 12.78 -2.25
N SER A 283 27.61 12.93 -2.80
CA SER A 283 27.37 13.07 -4.25
C SER A 283 27.89 14.39 -4.84
N SER A 284 28.34 15.34 -4.01
CA SER A 284 28.70 16.70 -4.39
C SER A 284 30.20 16.98 -4.16
N ASP A 285 31.09 16.22 -4.82
CA ASP A 285 32.52 16.58 -4.84
C ASP A 285 32.83 17.86 -5.65
N ASP A 286 31.83 18.44 -6.31
CA ASP A 286 31.93 19.79 -6.90
C ASP A 286 31.17 20.81 -6.04
N ALA A 287 31.75 21.18 -4.90
CA ALA A 287 31.37 22.40 -4.19
C ALA A 287 31.79 23.62 -5.02
N VAL A 288 30.98 24.01 -6.01
CA VAL A 288 31.09 25.34 -6.62
C VAL A 288 30.74 26.36 -5.53
N PRO A 289 31.63 27.31 -5.19
CA PRO A 289 31.33 28.34 -4.21
C PRO A 289 30.10 29.11 -4.68
N THR A 290 28.98 28.95 -3.97
CA THR A 290 27.79 29.73 -4.27
C THR A 290 28.09 31.16 -3.86
N ALA A 291 28.18 32.06 -4.84
CA ALA A 291 28.38 33.49 -4.56
C ALA A 291 27.34 33.95 -3.52
N PRO A 292 27.75 34.68 -2.46
CA PRO A 292 26.84 35.04 -1.39
C PRO A 292 25.64 35.79 -1.98
N LYS A 293 24.42 35.34 -1.63
CA LYS A 293 23.19 36.07 -1.98
C LYS A 293 23.37 37.51 -1.48
N ARG A 294 23.20 38.49 -2.37
CA ARG A 294 23.31 39.92 -2.06
C ARG A 294 22.41 40.22 -0.85
N GLN A 295 23.01 40.45 0.31
CA GLN A 295 22.28 40.91 1.49
C GLN A 295 21.63 42.25 1.13
N ARG A 296 20.31 42.35 1.28
CA ARG A 296 19.64 43.65 1.22
C ARG A 296 20.13 44.43 2.43
N GLN A 297 21.03 45.39 2.20
CA GLN A 297 21.33 46.39 3.21
C GLN A 297 20.11 47.30 3.34
N ALA A 298 19.59 47.45 4.55
CA ALA A 298 18.56 48.44 4.84
C ALA A 298 19.04 49.82 4.37
N SER A 299 18.13 50.60 3.77
CA SER A 299 18.48 51.94 3.29
C SER A 299 19.00 52.80 4.44
N LYS A 300 20.18 53.41 4.28
CA LYS A 300 20.75 54.34 5.28
C LYS A 300 19.86 55.56 5.56
N SER A 301 18.89 55.84 4.68
CA SER A 301 17.96 56.98 4.82
C SER A 301 16.75 56.70 5.71
N LEU A 302 16.57 55.47 6.21
CA LEU A 302 15.38 55.06 6.97
C LEU A 302 15.70 54.67 8.43
N GLN A 303 16.85 55.10 8.96
CA GLN A 303 17.29 54.74 10.31
C GLN A 303 16.38 55.27 11.42
N ASP A 304 15.64 56.36 11.17
CA ASP A 304 14.75 57.01 12.14
C ASP A 304 13.28 56.54 12.04
N TYR A 305 12.98 55.55 11.18
CA TYR A 305 11.64 55.01 11.00
C TYR A 305 11.56 53.56 11.46
N ILE A 306 10.42 53.17 12.05
CA ILE A 306 10.13 51.76 12.34
C ILE A 306 9.80 51.08 11.01
N VAL A 307 10.76 50.30 10.50
CA VAL A 307 10.57 49.47 9.31
C VAL A 307 10.13 48.08 9.74
N ASN A 308 8.90 47.70 9.39
CA ASN A 308 8.45 46.32 9.58
C ASN A 308 9.13 45.43 8.53
N GLU A 309 10.16 44.67 8.94
CA GLU A 309 10.69 43.58 8.14
C GLU A 309 9.85 42.32 8.37
N SER A 310 9.59 41.57 7.30
CA SER A 310 8.98 40.24 7.42
C SER A 310 9.91 39.35 8.24
N VAL A 311 9.42 38.82 9.36
CA VAL A 311 10.11 37.96 10.36
C VAL A 311 10.59 36.61 9.79
N GLY A 312 10.70 36.47 8.47
CA GLY A 312 10.89 35.22 7.75
C GLY A 312 12.31 34.91 7.28
N GLN A 313 13.28 35.82 7.43
CA GLN A 313 14.69 35.50 7.16
C GLN A 313 15.41 35.11 8.44
N ARG A 314 15.00 33.99 9.05
CA ARG A 314 16.00 33.15 9.72
C ARG A 314 16.76 32.46 8.60
N GLU A 315 18.09 32.52 8.61
CA GLU A 315 18.90 31.55 7.86
C GLU A 315 18.54 30.16 8.40
N SER A 316 17.47 29.53 7.88
CA SER A 316 17.23 28.14 8.22
C SER A 316 18.43 27.39 7.65
N ASN A 317 19.21 26.80 8.55
CA ASN A 317 20.25 25.90 8.13
C ASN A 317 19.56 24.82 7.29
N ILE A 318 19.97 24.64 6.03
CA ILE A 318 19.35 23.69 5.10
C ILE A 318 19.28 22.30 5.73
N GLU A 319 20.29 21.95 6.54
CA GLU A 319 20.31 20.72 7.33
C GLU A 319 19.17 20.64 8.35
N GLN A 320 18.88 21.72 9.08
CA GLN A 320 17.78 21.76 10.05
C GLN A 320 16.42 21.63 9.37
N GLU A 321 16.25 22.26 8.20
CA GLU A 321 15.02 22.12 7.42
C GLU A 321 14.86 20.70 6.88
N CYS A 322 15.93 20.11 6.34
CA CYS A 322 15.95 18.72 5.90
C CYS A 322 15.66 17.76 7.07
N LYS A 323 16.17 18.07 8.26
CA LYS A 323 15.88 17.30 9.48
C LYS A 323 14.41 17.39 9.88
N ARG A 324 13.81 18.59 9.82
CA ARG A 324 12.36 18.77 10.03
C ARG A 324 11.55 17.93 9.05
N LEU A 325 11.88 18.03 7.75
CA LEU A 325 11.23 17.28 6.68
C LEU A 325 11.32 15.76 6.93
N PHE A 326 12.50 15.27 7.27
CA PHE A 326 12.74 13.85 7.54
C PHE A 326 11.82 13.28 8.63
N PHE A 327 11.78 13.93 9.80
CA PHE A 327 10.91 13.47 10.88
C PHE A 327 9.43 13.63 10.53
N ASN A 328 9.04 14.73 9.87
CA ASN A 328 7.65 14.95 9.48
C ASN A 328 7.14 13.89 8.49
N ILE A 329 7.97 13.50 7.51
CA ILE A 329 7.63 12.44 6.55
C ILE A 329 7.41 11.11 7.27
N ILE A 330 8.32 10.72 8.16
CA ILE A 330 8.21 9.46 8.91
C ILE A 330 6.99 9.47 9.83
N ASP A 331 6.79 10.56 10.58
CA ASP A 331 5.67 10.68 11.52
C ASP A 331 4.33 10.71 10.80
N SER A 332 4.24 11.38 9.64
CA SER A 332 3.04 11.40 8.81
C SER A 332 2.71 9.99 8.28
N ILE A 333 3.72 9.24 7.82
CA ILE A 333 3.51 7.87 7.33
C ILE A 333 3.06 6.96 8.47
N LEU A 334 3.73 6.99 9.61
CA LEU A 334 3.36 6.18 10.78
C LEU A 334 1.97 6.53 11.29
N GLY A 335 1.60 7.82 11.29
CA GLY A 335 0.27 8.30 11.62
C GLY A 335 -0.80 7.75 10.68
N GLU A 336 -0.61 7.89 9.36
CA GLU A 336 -1.53 7.36 8.35
C GLU A 336 -1.66 5.83 8.41
N MET A 337 -0.54 5.11 8.59
CA MET A 337 -0.56 3.65 8.78
C MET A 337 -1.32 3.27 10.05
N SER A 338 -1.07 3.95 11.17
CA SER A 338 -1.77 3.69 12.43
C SER A 338 -3.28 3.88 12.27
N VAL A 339 -3.72 5.01 11.72
CA VAL A 339 -5.16 5.31 11.52
C VAL A 339 -5.84 4.29 10.60
N ARG A 340 -5.17 3.85 9.54
CA ARG A 340 -5.78 2.94 8.54
C ARG A 340 -5.85 1.49 9.00
N PHE A 341 -4.92 1.07 9.84
CA PHE A 341 -4.80 -0.33 10.28
C PHE A 341 -5.18 -0.57 11.75
N SER A 342 -5.63 0.46 12.49
CA SER A 342 -6.02 0.35 13.91
C SER A 342 -7.41 -0.24 14.16
N GLU A 343 -8.38 -0.01 13.28
CA GLU A 343 -9.80 -0.27 13.59
C GLU A 343 -10.49 -1.32 12.70
N CYS A 344 -10.09 -1.51 11.44
CA CYS A 344 -10.85 -2.39 10.55
C CYS A 344 -10.68 -3.86 10.94
N ASN A 345 -11.79 -4.48 11.38
CA ASN A 345 -11.91 -5.91 11.65
C ASN A 345 -11.06 -6.42 12.81
N SER A 346 -10.71 -5.58 13.78
CA SER A 346 -9.91 -5.96 14.96
C SER A 346 -10.46 -7.21 15.68
N GLN A 347 -11.78 -7.36 15.74
CA GLN A 347 -12.43 -8.57 16.29
C GLN A 347 -12.13 -9.82 15.46
N TYR A 348 -12.23 -9.77 14.13
CA TYR A 348 -11.93 -10.91 13.25
C TYR A 348 -10.42 -11.18 13.19
N MET A 349 -9.58 -10.16 13.27
CA MET A 349 -8.13 -10.35 13.39
C MET A 349 -7.76 -11.02 14.70
N SER A 350 -8.39 -10.62 15.81
CA SER A 350 -8.21 -11.29 17.10
C SER A 350 -8.74 -12.72 17.07
N ALA A 351 -9.83 -12.98 16.34
CA ALA A 351 -10.36 -14.31 16.17
C ALA A 351 -9.43 -15.21 15.34
N LEU A 352 -8.87 -14.68 14.24
CA LEU A 352 -7.89 -15.39 13.42
C LEU A 352 -6.57 -15.63 14.18
N ASP A 353 -6.13 -14.68 15.01
CA ASP A 353 -5.00 -14.86 15.93
C ASP A 353 -5.27 -15.99 16.94
N ALA A 354 -6.49 -16.07 17.47
CA ALA A 354 -6.91 -17.14 18.36
C ALA A 354 -7.02 -18.52 17.66
N LEU A 355 -6.99 -18.57 16.32
CA LEU A 355 -6.92 -19.83 15.57
C LEU A 355 -5.48 -20.21 15.19
N ASP A 356 -4.48 -19.35 15.43
CA ASP A 356 -3.06 -19.67 15.21
C ASP A 356 -2.50 -20.47 16.40
N PRO A 357 -2.01 -21.72 16.18
CA PRO A 357 -1.39 -22.51 17.24
C PRO A 357 -0.18 -21.85 17.92
N GLY A 358 0.47 -20.91 17.24
CA GLY A 358 1.57 -20.11 17.81
C GLY A 358 1.11 -18.95 18.69
N SER A 359 -0.19 -18.62 18.74
CA SER A 359 -0.71 -17.51 19.53
C SER A 359 -0.85 -17.89 21.00
N LYS A 360 -0.61 -16.91 21.89
CA LYS A 360 -0.94 -17.01 23.32
C LYS A 360 -2.44 -17.18 23.55
N ASN A 361 -3.25 -16.79 22.58
CA ASN A 361 -4.71 -16.82 22.63
C ASN A 361 -5.29 -18.04 21.92
N PHE A 362 -4.47 -19.04 21.61
CA PHE A 362 -4.91 -20.18 20.81
C PHE A 362 -6.13 -20.88 21.43
N LEU A 363 -7.16 -21.07 20.61
CA LEU A 363 -8.48 -21.61 20.95
C LEU A 363 -9.18 -20.85 22.09
N ASP A 364 -9.00 -19.54 22.19
CA ASP A 364 -9.80 -18.69 23.07
C ASP A 364 -11.23 -18.54 22.55
N ALA A 365 -12.17 -19.18 23.24
CA ALA A 365 -13.57 -19.24 22.84
C ALA A 365 -14.15 -17.83 22.63
N GLY A 366 -13.93 -16.91 23.59
CA GLY A 366 -14.41 -15.53 23.50
C GLY A 366 -13.86 -14.80 22.27
N LYS A 367 -12.59 -15.02 21.93
CA LYS A 367 -11.97 -14.42 20.73
C LYS A 367 -12.38 -15.09 19.44
N VAL A 368 -12.64 -16.40 19.41
CA VAL A 368 -13.05 -17.13 18.20
C VAL A 368 -14.52 -16.90 17.86
N LYS A 369 -15.36 -16.60 18.88
CA LYS A 369 -16.80 -16.39 18.74
C LYS A 369 -17.23 -15.55 17.53
N PRO A 370 -16.63 -14.37 17.24
CA PRO A 370 -17.03 -13.57 16.08
C PRO A 370 -16.95 -14.31 14.74
N LEU A 371 -16.02 -15.27 14.56
CA LEU A 371 -15.95 -16.08 13.34
C LEU A 371 -16.99 -17.20 13.30
N LEU A 372 -17.41 -17.72 14.45
CA LEU A 372 -18.47 -18.73 14.54
C LEU A 372 -19.84 -18.11 14.23
N ASP A 373 -20.06 -16.90 14.73
CA ASP A 373 -21.30 -16.14 14.53
C ASP A 373 -21.54 -15.87 13.03
N LEU A 374 -20.49 -15.65 12.22
CA LEU A 374 -20.60 -15.52 10.74
C LEU A 374 -21.26 -16.73 10.06
N ARG A 375 -21.13 -17.91 10.65
CA ARG A 375 -21.68 -19.17 10.12
C ARG A 375 -22.87 -19.66 10.94
N ASN A 376 -23.39 -18.84 11.86
CA ASN A 376 -24.40 -19.23 12.84
C ASN A 376 -24.05 -20.54 13.57
N THR A 377 -22.75 -20.76 13.84
CA THR A 377 -22.26 -21.97 14.51
C THR A 377 -22.34 -21.78 16.02
N GLU A 378 -23.01 -22.70 16.72
CA GLU A 378 -23.07 -22.67 18.18
C GLU A 378 -21.67 -22.89 18.79
N MET A 379 -21.31 -22.04 19.75
CA MET A 379 -20.03 -22.13 20.45
C MET A 379 -20.19 -22.94 21.73
N VAL A 380 -19.47 -24.06 21.81
CA VAL A 380 -19.40 -24.89 23.01
C VAL A 380 -18.07 -24.66 23.72
N GLU A 381 -18.03 -23.83 24.76
CA GLU A 381 -16.79 -23.44 25.46
C GLU A 381 -15.98 -24.62 26.01
N SER A 382 -16.65 -25.68 26.45
CA SER A 382 -16.00 -26.88 26.95
C SER A 382 -15.17 -27.57 25.86
N GLN A 383 -15.62 -27.59 24.60
CA GLN A 383 -14.86 -28.17 23.48
C GLN A 383 -13.57 -27.38 23.21
N PHE A 384 -13.62 -26.05 23.27
CA PHE A 384 -12.42 -25.21 23.13
C PHE A 384 -11.40 -25.48 24.25
N THR A 385 -11.89 -25.67 25.47
CA THR A 385 -11.03 -25.98 26.63
C THR A 385 -10.35 -27.33 26.48
N VAL A 386 -11.12 -28.37 26.10
CA VAL A 386 -10.59 -29.73 25.86
C VAL A 386 -9.58 -29.72 24.71
N ALA A 387 -9.92 -29.08 23.58
CA ALA A 387 -9.04 -28.99 22.43
C ALA A 387 -7.72 -28.26 22.77
N ARG A 388 -7.77 -27.19 23.59
CA ARG A 388 -6.57 -26.49 24.06
C ARG A 388 -5.71 -27.35 24.98
N GLN A 389 -6.31 -28.09 25.91
CA GLN A 389 -5.57 -28.98 26.82
C GLN A 389 -4.90 -30.12 26.04
N PHE A 390 -5.66 -30.76 25.16
CA PHE A 390 -5.15 -31.80 24.27
C PHE A 390 -3.99 -31.31 23.41
N TRP A 391 -4.08 -30.08 22.90
CA TRP A 391 -3.00 -29.43 22.14
C TRP A 391 -1.72 -29.24 22.97
N GLN A 392 -1.85 -28.78 24.21
CA GLN A 392 -0.71 -28.62 25.11
C GLN A 392 0.03 -29.94 25.36
N THR A 393 -0.71 -31.05 25.43
CA THR A 393 -0.15 -32.40 25.60
C THR A 393 0.55 -32.92 24.33
N LEU A 394 0.02 -32.64 23.14
CA LEU A 394 0.65 -33.04 21.87
C LEU A 394 1.93 -32.26 21.57
N CYS A 395 1.95 -30.95 21.84
CA CYS A 395 3.12 -30.11 21.58
C CYS A 395 4.30 -30.42 22.52
N THR A 396 4.08 -31.07 23.66
CA THR A 396 5.17 -31.54 24.52
C THR A 396 5.91 -32.75 23.96
N ASP A 397 5.32 -33.50 23.02
CA ASP A 397 5.87 -34.77 22.51
C ASP A 397 6.50 -34.67 21.10
N GLN A 398 6.36 -33.55 20.38
CA GLN A 398 6.87 -33.42 19.01
C GLN A 398 7.56 -32.07 18.74
N ASP A 399 8.82 -32.12 18.33
CA ASP A 399 9.66 -30.98 17.88
C ASP A 399 9.19 -30.37 16.52
N GLU A 400 8.02 -30.75 16.01
CA GLU A 400 7.52 -30.31 14.71
C GLU A 400 6.56 -29.11 14.84
N LYS A 401 6.84 -28.02 14.11
CA LYS A 401 5.98 -26.83 14.09
C LYS A 401 4.65 -27.16 13.39
N MET A 402 3.59 -27.35 14.18
CA MET A 402 2.25 -27.57 13.66
C MET A 402 1.61 -26.30 13.06
N THR A 403 0.78 -26.49 12.03
CA THR A 403 0.04 -25.41 11.35
C THR A 403 -1.47 -25.68 11.38
N LEU A 404 -2.27 -24.63 11.17
CA LEU A 404 -3.73 -24.72 11.09
C LEU A 404 -4.21 -25.68 9.97
N VAL A 405 -3.44 -25.78 8.88
CA VAL A 405 -3.70 -26.76 7.81
C VAL A 405 -3.47 -28.19 8.29
N LYS A 406 -2.38 -28.45 9.02
CA LYS A 406 -2.15 -29.78 9.62
C LYS A 406 -3.26 -30.14 10.61
N LEU A 407 -3.73 -29.18 11.42
CA LEU A 407 -4.90 -29.34 12.29
C LEU A 407 -6.16 -29.74 11.50
N LEU A 408 -6.47 -29.04 10.41
CA LEU A 408 -7.61 -29.36 9.55
C LEU A 408 -7.47 -30.72 8.87
N VAL A 409 -6.26 -31.15 8.51
CA VAL A 409 -6.04 -32.48 7.94
C VAL A 409 -6.21 -33.58 9.00
N VAL A 410 -5.78 -33.33 10.25
CA VAL A 410 -5.88 -34.30 11.35
C VAL A 410 -7.31 -34.40 11.89
N PHE A 411 -8.03 -33.27 12.01
CA PHE A 411 -9.35 -33.22 12.66
C PHE A 411 -10.52 -32.86 11.74
N GLY A 412 -10.26 -32.44 10.50
CA GLY A 412 -11.29 -31.95 9.58
C GLY A 412 -11.97 -33.01 8.73
N HIS A 413 -11.58 -34.29 8.86
CA HIS A 413 -12.31 -35.39 8.24
C HIS A 413 -13.37 -35.92 9.21
N PRO A 414 -14.68 -35.77 8.92
CA PRO A 414 -15.75 -36.29 9.77
C PRO A 414 -15.76 -37.83 9.86
N GLU A 415 -14.97 -38.54 9.05
CA GLU A 415 -14.82 -39.99 9.08
C GLU A 415 -13.75 -40.51 10.05
N GLN A 416 -12.97 -39.64 10.70
CA GLN A 416 -12.19 -40.06 11.86
C GLN A 416 -13.04 -39.95 13.12
N GLU A 417 -13.91 -40.93 13.31
CA GLU A 417 -14.37 -41.35 14.64
C GLU A 417 -13.14 -41.76 15.48
N LEU A 418 -12.39 -40.78 15.97
CA LEU A 418 -11.57 -40.98 17.16
C LEU A 418 -12.53 -40.93 18.34
N TRP A 419 -13.20 -42.07 18.57
CA TRP A 419 -13.72 -42.44 19.87
C TRP A 419 -12.57 -42.34 20.87
N LEU A 420 -12.52 -41.23 21.60
CA LEU A 420 -11.67 -41.12 22.78
C LEU A 420 -12.53 -40.63 23.94
N VAL A 421 -12.76 -41.60 24.82
CA VAL A 421 -13.31 -41.57 26.18
C VAL A 421 -12.78 -40.42 27.01
#